data_AF-A0A838PT63-F1
#
_entry.id   AF-A0A838PT63-F1
#
_cell.length_a   1.000
_cell.length_b   1.000
_cell.length_c   1.000
_cell.angle_alpha   90.00
_cell.angle_beta   90.00
_cell.angle_gamma   90.00
#
_symmetry.space_group_name_H-M   'P 1'
#
loop_
_entity.id
_entity.type
_entity.pdbx_description
1 polymer ?
#
loop_
_entity_poly.entity_id
_entity_poly.type
_entity_poly.pdbx_seq_one_letter_code
_entity_poly.pdbx_strand_id
1 'polypeptide(L)'
;PIVGAFLAGTVAVLVALATNGPGAALAVLILILVVQQVEGHLLTPILLGRATELHPLAVIAALTAGGILLGVLGAFLSVPLTASAARAIGYLRERTSG
;
A
#
# COMPACT_ATOMS: atom_id res chain seq x y z
N PRO A 1 12.14 4.14 0.20
CA PRO A 1 11.03 5.05 -0.17
C PRO A 1 10.51 5.89 1.02
N ILE A 2 10.07 5.27 2.12
CA ILE A 2 9.48 5.96 3.29
C ILE A 2 10.50 6.85 4.04
N VAL A 3 11.71 6.33 4.25
CA VAL A 3 12.77 7.02 5.02
C VAL A 3 13.18 8.34 4.35
N GLY A 4 13.19 8.40 3.02
CA GLY A 4 13.55 9.60 2.26
C GLY A 4 12.51 10.72 2.38
N ALA A 5 11.21 10.39 2.29
CA ALA A 5 10.13 11.36 2.46
C ALA A 5 10.11 11.94 3.88
N PHE A 6 10.36 11.11 4.88
CA PHE A 6 10.42 11.55 6.28
C PHE A 6 11.62 12.48 6.54
N LEU A 7 12.81 12.11 6.06
CA LEU A 7 14.02 12.94 6.16
C LEU A 7 13.87 14.27 5.43
N ALA A 8 13.40 14.25 4.18
CA ALA A 8 13.19 15.46 3.39
C ALA A 8 12.14 16.38 4.03
N GLY A 9 11.03 15.80 4.53
CA GLY A 9 9.99 16.56 5.23
C GLY A 9 10.49 17.20 6.52
N THR A 10 11.31 16.48 7.30
CA THR A 10 11.92 17.01 8.53
C THR A 10 12.83 18.18 8.22
N VAL A 11 13.70 18.06 7.21
CA VAL A 11 14.58 19.15 6.79
C VAL A 11 13.78 20.35 6.28
N ALA A 12 12.72 20.13 5.48
CA ALA A 12 11.88 21.20 4.96
C ALA A 12 11.19 22.00 6.09
N VAL A 13 10.69 21.32 7.12
CA VAL A 13 10.07 21.99 8.29
C VAL A 13 11.10 22.79 9.08
N LEU A 14 12.31 22.24 9.28
CA LEU A 14 13.40 22.95 9.97
C LEU A 14 13.87 24.18 9.19
N VAL A 15 13.98 24.09 7.87
CA VAL A 15 14.32 25.23 7.01
C VAL A 15 13.22 26.30 7.07
N ALA A 16 11.95 25.91 6.96
CA ALA A 16 10.83 26.84 7.04
C ALA A 16 10.78 27.55 8.41
N LEU A 17 11.11 26.83 9.49
CA LEU A 17 11.22 27.40 10.83
C LEU A 17 12.35 28.43 10.91
N ALA A 18 13.51 28.12 10.32
CA ALA A 18 14.68 28.99 10.34
C ALA A 18 14.51 30.25 9.47
N THR A 19 13.78 30.19 8.35
CA THR A 19 13.68 31.31 7.41
C THR A 19 12.42 32.15 7.56
N ASN A 20 11.29 31.54 7.90
CA ASN A 20 9.97 32.18 7.90
C ASN A 20 9.22 32.03 9.23
N GLY A 21 9.86 31.44 10.25
CA GLY A 21 9.33 31.33 11.61
C GLY A 21 8.30 30.21 11.81
N PRO A 22 7.71 30.14 13.02
CA PRO A 22 6.90 28.99 13.46
C PRO A 22 5.63 28.78 12.65
N GLY A 23 4.99 29.86 12.18
CA GLY A 23 3.76 29.79 11.40
C GLY A 23 3.98 29.12 10.04
N ALA A 24 5.06 29.48 9.35
CA ALA A 24 5.42 28.85 8.07
C ALA A 24 5.83 27.38 8.26
N ALA A 25 6.58 27.07 9.32
CA ALA A 25 6.96 25.69 9.66
C ALA A 25 5.73 24.79 9.91
N LEU A 26 4.74 25.29 10.64
CA LEU A 26 3.48 24.59 10.87
C LEU A 26 2.70 24.37 9.57
N ALA A 27 2.61 25.39 8.70
CA ALA A 27 1.95 25.25 7.42
C ALA A 27 2.61 24.18 6.53
N VAL A 28 3.95 24.16 6.48
CA VAL A 28 4.73 23.15 5.74
C VAL A 28 4.52 21.75 6.34
N LEU A 29 4.53 21.62 7.66
CA LEU A 29 4.27 20.35 8.34
C LEU A 29 2.87 19.81 8.01
N ILE A 30 1.83 20.65 8.10
CA ILE A 30 0.45 20.27 7.78
C ILE A 30 0.35 19.84 6.32
N LEU A 31 0.96 20.59 5.39
CA LEU A 31 0.98 20.26 3.97
C LEU A 31 1.60 18.86 3.74
N ILE A 32 2.77 18.60 4.34
CA ILE A 32 3.45 17.31 4.21
C ILE A 32 2.60 16.16 4.75
N LEU A 33 1.95 16.35 5.90
CA LEU A 33 1.06 15.35 6.48
C LEU A 33 -0.13 15.06 5.57
N VAL A 34 -0.74 16.09 4.97
CA VAL A 34 -1.84 15.90 4.00
C VAL A 34 -1.36 15.11 2.79
N VAL A 35 -0.20 15.45 2.23
CA VAL A 35 0.38 14.72 1.08
C VAL A 35 0.65 13.25 1.44
N GLN A 36 1.26 12.99 2.60
CA GLN A 36 1.50 11.62 3.10
C GLN A 36 0.20 10.84 3.26
N GLN A 37 -0.87 11.46 3.75
CA GLN A 37 -2.16 10.80 3.91
C GLN A 37 -2.81 10.46 2.56
N VAL A 38 -2.69 11.36 1.58
CA VAL A 38 -3.13 11.09 0.19
C VAL A 38 -2.30 9.98 -0.44
N GLU A 39 -0.99 9.99 -0.24
CA GLU A 39 -0.11 8.93 -0.71
C GLU A 39 -0.48 7.58 -0.11
N GLY A 40 -0.63 7.51 1.21
CA GLY A 40 -0.95 6.27 1.93
C GLY A 40 -2.34 5.72 1.65
N HIS A 41 -3.37 6.58 1.55
CA HIS A 41 -4.76 6.13 1.46
C HIS A 41 -5.36 6.12 0.05
N LEU A 42 -4.83 6.90 -0.90
CA LEU A 42 -5.39 7.01 -2.25
C LEU A 42 -4.40 6.57 -3.31
N LEU A 43 -3.18 7.11 -3.30
CA LEU A 43 -2.21 6.79 -4.33
C LEU A 43 -1.71 5.35 -4.19
N THR A 44 -1.44 4.88 -2.98
CA THR A 44 -1.02 3.50 -2.73
C THR A 44 -2.03 2.48 -3.28
N PRO A 45 -3.33 2.53 -2.96
CA PRO A 45 -4.30 1.59 -3.55
C PRO A 45 -4.56 1.81 -5.05
N ILE A 46 -4.41 3.02 -5.60
CA ILE A 46 -4.57 3.25 -7.05
C ILE A 46 -3.36 2.70 -7.83
N LEU A 47 -2.14 2.91 -7.32
CA LEU A 47 -0.88 2.44 -7.90
C LEU A 47 -0.75 0.92 -7.78
N LEU A 48 -1.10 0.34 -6.62
CA LEU A 48 -1.13 -1.12 -6.44
C LEU A 48 -2.37 -1.78 -7.07
N GLY A 49 -3.50 -1.09 -7.15
CA GLY A 49 -4.75 -1.62 -7.68
C GLY A 49 -4.72 -1.95 -9.17
N ARG A 50 -3.73 -1.44 -9.92
CA ARG A 50 -3.50 -1.82 -11.32
C ARG A 50 -2.56 -3.02 -11.51
N ALA A 51 -1.94 -3.54 -10.46
CA ALA A 51 -0.91 -4.57 -10.58
C ALA A 51 -1.42 -6.01 -10.49
N THR A 52 -2.65 -6.25 -10.03
CA THR A 52 -3.21 -7.61 -10.00
C THR A 52 -4.72 -7.59 -10.17
N GLU A 53 -5.21 -8.31 -11.18
CA GLU A 53 -6.63 -8.68 -11.38
C GLU A 53 -7.20 -9.57 -10.25
N LEU A 54 -6.60 -9.54 -9.07
CA LEU A 54 -7.12 -10.21 -7.89
C LEU A 54 -7.98 -9.23 -7.13
N HIS A 55 -9.28 -9.43 -7.22
CA HIS A 55 -10.25 -8.75 -6.41
C HIS A 55 -9.78 -8.76 -4.94
N PRO A 56 -9.57 -7.62 -4.27
CA PRO A 56 -9.10 -7.57 -2.89
C PRO A 56 -9.94 -8.43 -1.93
N LEU A 57 -11.23 -8.59 -2.25
CA LEU A 57 -12.14 -9.50 -1.56
C LEU A 57 -11.70 -10.97 -1.62
N ALA A 58 -11.11 -11.44 -2.72
CA ALA A 58 -10.63 -12.82 -2.85
C ALA A 58 -9.45 -13.08 -1.89
N VAL A 59 -8.55 -12.11 -1.74
CA VAL A 59 -7.43 -12.21 -0.78
C VAL A 59 -7.96 -12.23 0.65
N ILE A 60 -8.89 -11.33 0.98
CA ILE A 60 -9.49 -11.27 2.32
C ILE A 60 -10.29 -12.55 2.63
N ALA A 61 -11.07 -13.04 1.66
CA ALA A 61 -11.84 -14.29 1.80
C ALA A 61 -10.92 -15.50 2.00
N ALA A 62 -9.84 -15.60 1.22
CA ALA A 62 -8.85 -16.66 1.38
C ALA A 62 -8.13 -16.54 2.73
N LEU A 63 -7.74 -15.33 3.16
CA LEU A 63 -7.07 -15.12 4.45
C LEU A 63 -7.96 -15.55 5.61
N THR A 64 -9.25 -15.21 5.53
CA THR A 64 -10.26 -15.55 6.53
C THR A 64 -10.51 -17.06 6.55
N ALA A 65 -10.68 -17.68 5.37
CA ALA A 65 -10.88 -19.13 5.26
C ALA A 65 -9.66 -19.92 5.78
N GLY A 66 -8.44 -19.51 5.39
CA GLY A 66 -7.20 -20.11 5.90
C GLY A 66 -7.05 -19.92 7.41
N GLY A 67 -7.35 -18.71 7.90
CA GLY A 67 -7.36 -18.38 9.32
C GLY A 67 -8.33 -19.23 10.14
N ILE A 68 -9.53 -19.51 9.62
CA ILE A 68 -10.52 -20.36 10.29
C ILE A 68 -10.08 -21.83 10.28
N LEU A 69 -9.53 -22.32 9.17
CA LEU A 69 -9.20 -23.74 9.00
C LEU A 69 -7.95 -24.17 9.78
N LEU A 70 -6.90 -23.34 9.79
CA LEU A 70 -5.58 -23.71 10.34
C LEU A 70 -5.00 -22.62 11.28
N GLY A 71 -5.81 -21.65 11.69
CA GLY A 71 -5.36 -20.56 12.56
C GLY A 71 -4.33 -19.66 11.89
N VAL A 72 -3.35 -19.20 12.68
CA VAL A 72 -2.27 -18.30 12.21
C VAL A 72 -1.47 -18.90 11.05
N LEU A 73 -1.22 -20.21 11.07
CA LEU A 73 -0.51 -20.91 9.97
C LEU A 73 -1.30 -20.86 8.67
N GLY A 74 -2.63 -21.04 8.73
CA GLY A 74 -3.49 -20.94 7.57
C GLY A 74 -3.61 -19.52 7.03
N ALA A 75 -3.68 -18.52 7.90
CA ALA A 75 -3.66 -17.11 7.49
C ALA A 75 -2.34 -16.75 6.78
N PHE A 76 -1.20 -17.22 7.30
CA PHE A 76 0.12 -17.01 6.70
C PHE A 76 0.26 -17.67 5.32
N LEU A 77 -0.16 -18.93 5.19
CA LEU A 77 -0.10 -19.67 3.92
C LEU A 77 -1.13 -19.20 2.88
N SER A 78 -2.20 -18.53 3.31
CA SER A 78 -3.26 -18.11 2.41
C SER A 78 -2.82 -17.06 1.40
N VAL A 79 -1.93 -16.14 1.80
CA VAL A 79 -1.38 -15.10 0.90
C VAL A 79 -0.63 -15.69 -0.30
N PRO A 80 0.42 -16.52 -0.12
CA PRO A 80 1.15 -17.10 -1.25
C PRO A 80 0.31 -18.08 -2.08
N LEU A 81 -0.60 -18.84 -1.46
CA LEU A 81 -1.49 -19.76 -2.20
C LEU A 81 -2.44 -19.00 -3.11
N THR A 82 -3.06 -17.92 -2.60
CA THR A 82 -3.97 -17.08 -3.38
C THR A 82 -3.23 -16.40 -4.53
N ALA A 83 -2.04 -15.86 -4.28
CA ALA A 83 -1.21 -15.26 -5.31
C ALA A 83 -0.78 -16.27 -6.40
N SER A 84 -0.46 -17.50 -6.01
CA SER A 84 -0.07 -18.56 -6.94
C SER A 84 -1.24 -19.04 -7.80
N ALA A 85 -2.40 -19.28 -7.17
CA ALA A 85 -3.62 -19.70 -7.87
C ALA A 85 -4.09 -18.64 -8.87
N ALA A 86 -4.04 -17.37 -8.47
CA ALA A 86 -4.33 -16.24 -9.33
C ALA A 86 -3.47 -16.20 -10.61
N ARG A 87 -2.15 -16.35 -10.45
CA ARG A 87 -1.20 -16.37 -11.56
C ARG A 87 -1.46 -17.54 -12.49
N ALA A 88 -1.75 -18.73 -11.93
CA ALA A 88 -2.08 -19.91 -12.72
C ALA A 88 -3.37 -19.72 -13.54
N ILE A 89 -4.42 -19.14 -12.93
CA ILE A 89 -5.69 -18.86 -13.61
C ILE A 89 -5.51 -17.81 -14.72
N GLY A 90 -4.75 -16.74 -14.45
CA GLY A 90 -4.43 -15.72 -15.45
C GLY A 90 -3.69 -16.32 -16.66
N TYR A 91 -2.69 -17.16 -16.41
CA TYR A 91 -1.95 -17.84 -17.47
C TYR A 91 -2.83 -18.74 -18.35
N LEU A 92 -3.76 -19.49 -17.74
CA LEU A 92 -4.67 -20.36 -18.49
C LEU A 92 -5.69 -19.57 -19.32
N ARG A 93 -6.12 -18.39 -18.84
CA ARG A 93 -7.04 -17.51 -19.57
C ARG A 93 -6.39 -16.86 -20.79
N GLU A 94 -5.15 -16.42 -20.67
CA GLU A 94 -4.36 -15.89 -21.81
C GLU A 94 -4.17 -16.95 -22.89
N ARG A 95 -3.93 -18.21 -22.51
CA ARG A 95 -3.74 -19.32 -23.47
C ARG A 95 -5.01 -19.75 -24.21
N THR A 96 -6.19 -19.39 -23.69
CA THR A 96 -7.48 -19.77 -24.30
C THR A 96 -8.02 -18.68 -25.24
N SER A 97 -7.39 -17.50 -25.25
CA SER A 97 -7.86 -16.31 -25.99
C SER A 97 -7.04 -16.02 -27.27
N GLY A 98 -6.17 -16.94 -27.69
CA GLY A 98 -5.43 -16.91 -28.97
C GLY A 98 -5.63 -18.19 -29.74
#